data_AF-A0A093GSC0-F1
#
_entry.id   AF-A0A093GSC0-F1
#
_cell.length_a   1.000
_cell.length_b   1.000
_cell.length_c   1.000
_cell.angle_alpha   90.00
_cell.angle_beta   90.00
_cell.angle_gamma   90.00
#
_symmetry.space_group_name_H-M   'P 1'
#
loop_
_entity.id
_entity.type
_entity.pdbx_description
1 polymer ?
#
loop_
_entity_poly.entity_id
_entity_poly.type
_entity_poly.pdbx_seq_one_letter_code
_entity_poly.pdbx_strand_id
1 'polypeptide(L)'
;IYEEGSESLPEHPYLFETDVEICLIGGSCKSPLERFWNGSDIVYILQKARHNEESDSLEVSKTDDDIYASELLPKESSGPVSLSVRRAKQLISLYTMAHNPNMTHLKIHDLVVLPPLWIKCDASDPERTCWLGAEPLKAGKKITGITLHMVTYDGPTADKTHFANLEELKTEHKMRHHSSVVTTKGFAQYELIRAAAIEDTILESVSNIYVDLTWNTVNKILETPPLISAATLNITLEPGDPRSPVYQVYRELQFLLALADGLKTGVTEWPEPLESEPAVDVIQQFLTDLKKKLEGYCVSGNQSGTQKIKCDTAAVDSSITSAFTERGDLDFAEQLWCKMRSVSSYQELVECFTLIIKSLEHGEIQPWIHRGSSSLLSKLIQQSYHGKVEVVSLTGTTPIQMLLEIGLDKMKKDYVNFFIVKSRSCSLLQDYFISTSVDLQEQVHRVQKLHHMLEIMVSCTVLLQFKHENLFPLTQICMKYYKENPLNEKHVFQLPIRPALVTKFCQNDHPEIWKVEISSGHGPKEVKTTWQVSSNSPVDHMTSDSTGLFSDSTVNGSSEERQYFTTMARCSQVHF
;
A
#
# COMPACT_ATOMS: atom_id res chain seq x y z
N ILE A 1 23.79 -4.25 -22.81
CA ILE A 1 23.11 -4.75 -21.58
C ILE A 1 23.79 -4.37 -20.27
N TYR A 2 24.90 -4.98 -19.80
CA TYR A 2 25.45 -4.60 -18.47
C TYR A 2 25.94 -3.15 -18.41
N GLU A 3 26.82 -2.79 -19.36
CA GLU A 3 27.41 -1.45 -19.44
C GLU A 3 26.33 -0.39 -19.68
N GLU A 4 25.41 -0.66 -20.61
CA GLU A 4 24.24 0.18 -20.89
C GLU A 4 23.27 0.31 -19.70
N GLY A 5 23.00 -0.80 -19.01
CA GLY A 5 22.15 -0.85 -17.82
C GLY A 5 22.74 -0.14 -16.60
N SER A 6 24.06 0.12 -16.61
CA SER A 6 24.73 0.93 -15.59
C SER A 6 24.51 2.43 -15.79
N GLU A 7 24.12 2.86 -16.98
CA GLU A 7 23.76 4.25 -17.30
C GLU A 7 22.24 4.49 -17.22
N SER A 8 21.42 3.55 -17.71
CA SER A 8 19.97 3.56 -17.60
C SER A 8 19.38 2.15 -17.79
N LEU A 9 18.39 1.75 -16.98
CA LEU A 9 17.74 0.44 -17.13
C LEU A 9 17.00 0.36 -18.49
N PRO A 10 17.16 -0.73 -19.26
CA PRO A 10 16.49 -0.89 -20.55
C PRO A 10 14.97 -1.00 -20.39
N GLU A 11 14.20 -0.27 -21.21
CA GLU A 11 12.73 -0.33 -21.21
C GLU A 11 12.16 -1.64 -21.79
N HIS A 12 12.94 -2.36 -22.60
CA HIS A 12 12.52 -3.58 -23.27
C HIS A 12 13.53 -4.74 -23.07
N PRO A 13 13.05 -6.00 -23.00
CA PRO A 13 13.91 -7.16 -22.90
C PRO A 13 14.76 -7.34 -24.16
N TYR A 14 15.99 -7.80 -23.99
CA TYR A 14 16.87 -8.13 -25.10
C TYR A 14 16.58 -9.52 -25.64
N LEU A 15 16.40 -9.64 -26.95
CA LEU A 15 16.31 -10.95 -27.59
C LEU A 15 17.71 -11.57 -27.70
N PHE A 16 17.87 -12.77 -27.17
CA PHE A 16 19.06 -13.61 -27.33
C PHE A 16 18.70 -14.83 -28.16
N GLU A 17 19.48 -15.04 -29.23
CA GLU A 17 19.13 -15.96 -30.32
C GLU A 17 17.74 -15.60 -30.89
N THR A 18 16.78 -16.50 -30.86
CA THR A 18 15.39 -16.26 -31.32
C THR A 18 14.34 -16.69 -30.30
N ASP A 19 14.75 -17.43 -29.26
CA ASP A 19 13.87 -18.14 -28.34
C ASP A 19 13.96 -17.63 -26.89
N VAL A 20 14.90 -16.74 -26.57
CA VAL A 20 15.18 -16.27 -25.21
C VAL A 20 15.12 -14.74 -25.12
N GLU A 21 14.37 -14.24 -24.14
CA GLU A 21 14.37 -12.84 -23.73
C GLU A 21 15.21 -12.67 -22.46
N ILE A 22 16.07 -11.66 -22.43
CA ILE A 22 16.91 -11.27 -21.30
C ILE A 22 16.39 -9.94 -20.73
N CYS A 23 15.86 -9.98 -19.52
CA CYS A 23 15.49 -8.82 -18.74
C CYS A 23 16.60 -8.49 -17.73
N LEU A 24 17.08 -7.24 -17.70
CA LEU A 24 17.93 -6.77 -16.62
C LEU A 24 17.05 -6.11 -15.56
N ILE A 25 16.99 -6.68 -14.37
CA ILE A 25 16.30 -6.09 -13.22
C ILE A 25 17.34 -5.40 -12.35
N GLY A 26 17.11 -4.13 -12.03
CA GLY A 26 17.92 -3.38 -11.07
C GLY A 26 17.10 -2.33 -10.33
N GLY A 27 17.63 -1.84 -9.20
CA GLY A 27 17.03 -0.73 -8.44
C GLY A 27 15.79 -1.10 -7.61
N SER A 28 14.86 -0.16 -7.42
CA SER A 28 13.66 -0.28 -6.57
C SER A 28 12.54 -1.16 -7.13
N CYS A 29 12.78 -1.91 -8.21
CA CYS A 29 11.81 -2.86 -8.77
C CYS A 29 11.82 -4.14 -7.94
N LYS A 30 10.64 -4.56 -7.43
CA LYS A 30 10.48 -5.83 -6.71
C LYS A 30 10.94 -6.99 -7.58
N SER A 31 12.01 -7.67 -7.19
CA SER A 31 12.53 -8.83 -7.92
C SER A 31 11.65 -10.05 -7.63
N PRO A 32 11.27 -10.85 -8.65
CA PRO A 32 10.48 -12.07 -8.44
C PRO A 32 11.24 -13.12 -7.60
N LEU A 33 12.54 -12.92 -7.37
CA LEU A 33 13.41 -13.80 -6.61
C LEU A 33 13.44 -13.48 -5.10
N GLU A 34 12.95 -12.30 -4.67
CA GLU A 34 13.01 -11.84 -3.25
C GLU A 34 12.39 -12.85 -2.27
N ARG A 35 11.45 -13.68 -2.74
CA ARG A 35 10.83 -14.74 -1.91
C ARG A 35 11.87 -15.74 -1.39
N PHE A 36 12.84 -16.12 -2.20
CA PHE A 36 13.78 -17.20 -1.87
C PHE A 36 15.27 -16.83 -2.00
N TRP A 37 15.60 -15.66 -2.54
CA TRP A 37 16.96 -15.20 -2.76
C TRP A 37 17.13 -13.71 -2.39
N ASN A 38 18.11 -13.43 -1.53
CA ASN A 38 18.41 -12.09 -1.00
C ASN A 38 19.77 -11.57 -1.53
N GLY A 39 20.08 -11.81 -2.81
CA GLY A 39 21.37 -11.43 -3.39
C GLY A 39 21.38 -10.05 -4.05
N SER A 40 22.26 -9.85 -5.05
CA SER A 40 22.63 -8.54 -5.58
C SER A 40 21.48 -7.67 -6.14
N ASP A 41 21.68 -6.36 -6.06
CA ASP A 41 20.77 -5.30 -6.52
C ASP A 41 20.50 -5.29 -8.04
N ILE A 42 21.31 -6.00 -8.83
CA ILE A 42 21.16 -6.14 -10.29
C ILE A 42 21.23 -7.62 -10.66
N VAL A 43 20.28 -8.10 -11.47
CA VAL A 43 20.13 -9.51 -11.88
C VAL A 43 19.63 -9.62 -13.32
N TYR A 44 20.14 -10.60 -14.07
CA TYR A 44 19.55 -11.02 -15.33
C TYR A 44 18.45 -12.06 -15.10
N ILE A 45 17.28 -11.84 -15.68
CA ILE A 45 16.18 -12.82 -15.74
C ILE A 45 15.96 -13.23 -17.19
N LEU A 46 16.10 -14.51 -17.45
CA LEU A 46 15.84 -15.12 -18.76
C LEU A 46 14.49 -15.81 -18.77
N GLN A 47 13.76 -15.58 -19.85
CA GLN A 47 12.46 -16.19 -20.11
C GLN A 47 12.31 -16.53 -21.60
N LYS A 48 11.29 -17.30 -21.95
CA LYS A 48 11.04 -17.64 -23.35
C LYS A 48 10.55 -16.41 -24.11
N ALA A 49 11.13 -16.17 -25.28
CA ALA A 49 10.74 -15.07 -26.14
C ALA A 49 9.30 -15.23 -26.63
N ARG A 50 8.54 -14.14 -26.63
CA ARG A 50 7.19 -14.11 -27.22
C ARG A 50 7.35 -13.85 -28.71
N HIS A 51 6.93 -14.82 -29.53
CA HIS A 51 6.72 -14.52 -30.94
C HIS A 51 5.49 -13.63 -31.05
N ASN A 52 5.67 -12.36 -31.40
CA ASN A 52 4.61 -11.57 -32.00
C ASN A 52 4.31 -12.21 -33.36
N GLU A 53 3.23 -12.98 -33.47
CA GLU A 53 2.63 -13.32 -34.77
C GLU A 53 2.00 -12.07 -35.39
N GLU A 54 2.82 -11.08 -35.70
CA GLU A 54 2.48 -9.95 -36.58
C GLU A 54 3.67 -9.75 -37.52
N SER A 55 3.92 -10.71 -38.42
CA SER A 55 4.73 -10.46 -39.63
C SER A 55 4.68 -11.53 -40.73
N ASP A 56 3.99 -12.67 -40.58
CA ASP A 56 3.87 -13.68 -41.64
C ASP A 56 2.41 -13.98 -42.02
N SER A 57 1.72 -12.99 -42.58
CA SER A 57 0.57 -13.23 -43.48
C SER A 57 0.32 -12.03 -44.41
N LEU A 58 1.32 -11.69 -45.21
CA LEU A 58 1.12 -10.88 -46.42
C LEU A 58 1.24 -11.75 -47.66
N GLU A 59 0.23 -12.58 -47.92
CA GLU A 59 -0.15 -12.94 -49.29
C GLU A 59 -1.67 -12.96 -49.47
N VAL A 60 -2.17 -11.83 -49.97
CA VAL A 60 -3.22 -11.70 -51.01
C VAL A 60 -4.51 -12.51 -50.83
N SER A 61 -5.57 -11.84 -50.36
CA SER A 61 -6.79 -11.71 -51.17
C SER A 61 -7.60 -10.48 -50.71
N LYS A 62 -7.89 -9.60 -51.67
CA LYS A 62 -8.79 -8.46 -51.52
C LYS A 62 -10.23 -8.95 -51.73
N THR A 63 -11.14 -8.59 -50.83
CA THR A 63 -12.53 -8.25 -51.15
C THR A 63 -13.04 -7.27 -50.09
N ASP A 64 -13.64 -6.18 -50.57
CA ASP A 64 -14.19 -5.06 -49.82
C ASP A 64 -15.50 -5.41 -49.08
N ASP A 65 -15.84 -4.50 -48.16
CA ASP A 65 -17.13 -4.24 -47.49
C ASP A 65 -17.57 -5.15 -46.32
N ASP A 66 -17.35 -4.67 -45.07
CA ASP A 66 -18.42 -4.07 -44.25
C ASP A 66 -17.92 -3.55 -42.88
N ILE A 67 -18.62 -2.54 -42.38
CA ILE A 67 -18.27 -1.66 -41.27
C ILE A 67 -18.92 -2.14 -39.95
N TYR A 68 -18.18 -1.95 -38.85
CA TYR A 68 -18.58 -1.68 -37.44
C TYR A 68 -18.25 -2.73 -36.35
N ALA A 69 -17.51 -2.20 -35.37
CA ALA A 69 -17.49 -2.53 -33.95
C ALA A 69 -16.81 -3.85 -33.51
N SER A 70 -15.50 -3.78 -33.29
CA SER A 70 -14.89 -4.46 -32.15
C SER A 70 -14.12 -3.42 -31.34
N GLU A 71 -14.79 -2.93 -30.29
CA GLU A 71 -14.17 -2.13 -29.24
C GLU A 71 -12.98 -2.88 -28.64
N LEU A 72 -11.97 -2.08 -28.35
CA LEU A 72 -10.70 -2.41 -27.72
C LEU A 72 -10.91 -3.16 -26.40
N LEU A 73 -10.91 -4.49 -26.45
CA LEU A 73 -10.56 -5.29 -25.28
C LEU A 73 -9.05 -5.08 -25.04
N PRO A 74 -8.62 -4.71 -23.81
CA PRO A 74 -7.20 -4.78 -23.47
C PRO A 74 -6.78 -6.24 -23.65
N LYS A 75 -5.83 -6.50 -24.56
CA LYS A 75 -5.13 -7.80 -24.61
C LYS A 75 -4.56 -8.03 -23.20
N GLU A 76 -5.16 -8.96 -22.45
CA GLU A 76 -4.57 -9.52 -21.26
C GLU A 76 -3.12 -9.86 -21.59
N SER A 77 -2.17 -9.21 -20.92
CA SER A 77 -0.78 -9.57 -21.07
C SER A 77 -0.63 -10.99 -20.51
N SER A 78 -0.65 -11.99 -21.39
CA SER A 78 -0.33 -13.38 -21.05
C SER A 78 0.90 -13.38 -20.14
N GLY A 79 0.90 -14.15 -19.06
CA GLY A 79 1.96 -14.12 -18.05
C GLY A 79 3.37 -14.42 -18.60
N PRO A 80 4.43 -14.23 -17.80
CA PRO A 80 5.79 -14.61 -18.19
C PRO A 80 5.86 -16.09 -18.60
N VAL A 81 6.65 -16.42 -19.63
CA VAL A 81 6.71 -17.78 -20.21
C VAL A 81 8.05 -18.45 -19.88
N SER A 82 8.00 -19.70 -19.41
CA SER A 82 9.17 -20.48 -18.98
C SER A 82 9.93 -21.15 -20.12
N LEU A 83 11.22 -21.40 -19.90
CA LEU A 83 12.08 -22.21 -20.77
C LEU A 83 12.12 -23.66 -20.29
N SER A 84 12.44 -24.60 -21.19
CA SER A 84 12.68 -25.98 -20.76
C SER A 84 13.90 -26.07 -19.84
N VAL A 85 13.82 -26.93 -18.80
CA VAL A 85 14.93 -27.16 -17.86
C VAL A 85 16.23 -27.53 -18.59
N ARG A 86 16.13 -28.27 -19.70
CA ARG A 86 17.29 -28.65 -20.53
C ARG A 86 17.96 -27.42 -21.16
N ARG A 87 17.16 -26.51 -21.74
CA ARG A 87 17.66 -25.27 -22.35
C ARG A 87 18.24 -24.34 -21.28
N ALA A 88 17.57 -24.21 -20.13
CA ALA A 88 18.08 -23.44 -19.01
C ALA A 88 19.45 -23.94 -18.52
N LYS A 89 19.65 -25.26 -18.37
CA LYS A 89 20.95 -25.86 -18.02
C LYS A 89 22.04 -25.55 -19.05
N GLN A 90 21.72 -25.53 -20.35
CA GLN A 90 22.68 -25.14 -21.40
C GLN A 90 23.11 -23.68 -21.24
N LEU A 91 22.17 -22.77 -21.00
CA LEU A 91 22.44 -21.34 -20.82
C LEU A 91 23.25 -21.06 -19.54
N ILE A 92 22.93 -21.72 -18.43
CA ILE A 92 23.74 -21.68 -17.19
C ILE A 92 25.16 -22.19 -17.44
N SER A 93 25.32 -23.25 -18.24
CA SER A 93 26.63 -23.80 -18.59
C SER A 93 27.44 -22.82 -19.44
N LEU A 94 26.81 -22.19 -20.44
CA LEU A 94 27.42 -21.14 -21.27
C LEU A 94 27.88 -19.97 -20.40
N TYR A 95 27.02 -19.48 -19.51
CA TYR A 95 27.34 -18.42 -18.56
C TYR A 95 28.52 -18.80 -17.66
N THR A 96 28.55 -20.03 -17.15
CA THR A 96 29.63 -20.54 -16.30
C THR A 96 30.96 -20.61 -17.07
N MET A 97 30.95 -21.13 -18.29
CA MET A 97 32.15 -21.23 -19.14
C MET A 97 32.69 -19.85 -19.52
N ALA A 98 31.81 -18.88 -19.79
CA ALA A 98 32.20 -17.51 -20.10
C ALA A 98 32.95 -16.83 -18.94
N HIS A 99 32.65 -17.20 -17.68
CA HIS A 99 33.31 -16.66 -16.49
C HIS A 99 34.51 -17.50 -16.01
N ASN A 100 34.75 -18.67 -16.61
CA ASN A 100 35.82 -19.55 -16.18
C ASN A 100 37.18 -19.05 -16.72
N PRO A 101 38.14 -18.68 -15.85
CA PRO A 101 39.47 -18.22 -16.28
C PRO A 101 40.31 -19.33 -16.92
N ASN A 102 39.98 -20.60 -16.69
CA ASN A 102 40.67 -21.76 -17.28
C ASN A 102 40.16 -22.10 -18.69
N MET A 103 39.15 -21.40 -19.19
CA MET A 103 38.61 -21.58 -20.55
C MET A 103 39.40 -20.72 -21.56
N THR A 104 39.64 -21.24 -22.77
CA THR A 104 40.29 -20.49 -23.85
C THR A 104 39.33 -19.48 -24.51
N HIS A 105 39.44 -18.22 -24.13
CA HIS A 105 38.64 -17.13 -24.69
C HIS A 105 39.22 -16.62 -26.01
N LEU A 106 38.48 -16.77 -27.12
CA LEU A 106 38.92 -16.33 -28.45
C LEU A 106 38.66 -14.84 -28.73
N LYS A 107 37.61 -14.27 -28.11
CA LYS A 107 37.13 -12.90 -28.37
C LYS A 107 37.09 -12.00 -27.14
N ILE A 108 37.20 -12.59 -25.95
CA ILE A 108 37.13 -11.86 -24.68
C ILE A 108 38.56 -11.68 -24.17
N HIS A 109 39.03 -10.44 -24.13
CA HIS A 109 40.39 -10.12 -23.68
C HIS A 109 40.47 -9.97 -22.15
N ASP A 110 39.46 -9.32 -21.55
CA ASP A 110 39.35 -9.12 -20.10
C ASP A 110 38.02 -9.68 -19.60
N LEU A 111 38.09 -10.52 -18.56
CA LEU A 111 36.90 -11.07 -17.90
C LEU A 111 36.27 -10.02 -16.99
N VAL A 112 35.05 -9.60 -17.34
CA VAL A 112 34.21 -8.74 -16.50
C VAL A 112 33.32 -9.62 -15.63
N VAL A 113 33.14 -9.24 -14.36
CA VAL A 113 32.19 -9.92 -13.46
C VAL A 113 30.79 -9.46 -13.84
N LEU A 114 30.00 -10.33 -14.47
CA LEU A 114 28.62 -10.02 -14.81
C LEU A 114 27.67 -10.21 -13.61
N PRO A 115 26.51 -9.51 -13.60
CA PRO A 115 25.44 -9.75 -12.64
C PRO A 115 24.96 -11.21 -12.63
N PRO A 116 24.44 -11.72 -11.49
CA PRO A 116 23.86 -13.06 -11.42
C PRO A 116 22.81 -13.31 -12.50
N LEU A 117 22.78 -14.54 -13.00
CA LEU A 117 21.86 -15.00 -14.04
C LEU A 117 20.80 -15.91 -13.44
N TRP A 118 19.52 -15.64 -13.69
CA TRP A 118 18.40 -16.48 -13.29
C TRP A 118 17.50 -16.80 -14.47
N ILE A 119 16.99 -18.03 -14.54
CA ILE A 119 16.22 -18.54 -15.68
C ILE A 119 14.92 -19.17 -15.18
N LYS A 120 13.79 -18.73 -15.73
CA LYS A 120 12.47 -19.33 -15.51
C LYS A 120 12.41 -20.70 -16.19
N CYS A 121 12.18 -21.75 -15.42
CA CYS A 121 12.11 -23.12 -15.91
C CYS A 121 10.66 -23.64 -15.89
N ASP A 122 10.34 -24.59 -16.77
CA ASP A 122 9.01 -25.17 -16.99
C ASP A 122 8.63 -26.34 -16.06
N ALA A 123 9.52 -26.73 -15.13
CA ALA A 123 9.33 -27.84 -14.21
C ALA A 123 8.99 -29.19 -14.88
N SER A 124 9.39 -29.36 -16.13
CA SER A 124 9.22 -30.61 -16.89
C SER A 124 10.10 -31.76 -16.38
N ASP A 125 11.08 -31.47 -15.52
CA ASP A 125 11.96 -32.45 -14.92
C ASP A 125 11.33 -33.14 -13.70
N PRO A 126 11.78 -34.36 -13.34
CA PRO A 126 11.23 -35.09 -12.20
C PRO A 126 11.31 -34.34 -10.85
N GLU A 127 12.28 -33.43 -10.72
CA GLU A 127 12.48 -32.61 -9.52
C GLU A 127 11.60 -31.35 -9.50
N ARG A 128 10.81 -31.08 -10.56
CA ARG A 128 9.94 -29.91 -10.70
C ARG A 128 10.68 -28.58 -10.51
N THR A 129 11.78 -28.41 -11.23
CA THR A 129 12.63 -27.21 -11.20
C THR A 129 11.92 -26.03 -11.84
N CYS A 130 11.61 -24.99 -11.06
CA CYS A 130 10.99 -23.76 -11.54
C CYS A 130 11.99 -22.62 -11.78
N TRP A 131 13.17 -22.64 -11.15
CA TRP A 131 14.25 -21.69 -11.40
C TRP A 131 15.63 -22.32 -11.36
N LEU A 132 16.51 -21.82 -12.23
CA LEU A 132 17.95 -22.07 -12.17
C LEU A 132 18.69 -20.74 -12.12
N GLY A 133 19.69 -20.65 -11.25
CA GLY A 133 20.50 -19.45 -11.04
C GLY A 133 22.00 -19.71 -11.09
N ALA A 134 22.79 -18.70 -11.45
CA ALA A 134 24.24 -18.74 -11.43
C ALA A 134 24.82 -17.38 -10.99
N GLU A 135 25.56 -17.39 -9.89
CA GLU A 135 26.17 -16.20 -9.28
C GLU A 135 27.70 -16.33 -9.25
N PRO A 136 28.48 -15.39 -9.84
CA PRO A 136 29.93 -15.48 -9.84
C PRO A 136 30.52 -15.19 -8.46
N LEU A 137 31.43 -16.07 -8.00
CA LEU A 137 32.20 -15.88 -6.78
C LEU A 137 33.45 -15.03 -7.06
N LYS A 138 33.69 -14.03 -6.22
CA LYS A 138 34.81 -13.08 -6.40
C LYS A 138 35.78 -13.08 -5.21
N ALA A 139 37.07 -13.00 -5.51
CA ALA A 139 38.12 -12.62 -4.56
C ALA A 139 38.84 -11.38 -5.09
N GLY A 140 38.44 -10.20 -4.59
CA GLY A 140 38.86 -8.93 -5.16
C GLY A 140 38.26 -8.72 -6.56
N LYS A 141 39.11 -8.44 -7.55
CA LYS A 141 38.71 -8.30 -8.97
C LYS A 141 38.71 -9.61 -9.77
N LYS A 142 39.10 -10.72 -9.16
CA LYS A 142 39.21 -12.02 -9.85
C LYS A 142 38.01 -12.91 -9.52
N ILE A 143 37.49 -13.57 -10.54
CA ILE A 143 36.46 -14.61 -10.41
C ILE A 143 37.15 -15.89 -9.94
N THR A 144 36.67 -16.46 -8.84
CA THR A 144 37.24 -17.67 -8.21
C THR A 144 36.32 -18.89 -8.32
N GLY A 145 35.10 -18.71 -8.83
CA GLY A 145 34.14 -19.78 -9.00
C GLY A 145 32.75 -19.25 -9.32
N ILE A 146 31.77 -20.13 -9.21
CA ILE A 146 30.36 -19.82 -9.41
C ILE A 146 29.50 -20.56 -8.38
N THR A 147 28.46 -19.91 -7.89
CA THR A 147 27.40 -20.52 -7.09
C THR A 147 26.23 -20.81 -8.01
N LEU A 148 25.87 -22.08 -8.15
CA LEU A 148 24.71 -22.53 -8.89
C LEU A 148 23.53 -22.67 -7.94
N HIS A 149 22.38 -22.11 -8.31
CA HIS A 149 21.13 -22.18 -7.56
C HIS A 149 20.11 -23.01 -8.32
N MET A 150 19.33 -23.78 -7.58
CA MET A 150 18.21 -24.56 -8.10
C MET A 150 17.02 -24.38 -7.17
N VAL A 151 15.86 -24.05 -7.74
CA VAL A 151 14.61 -23.90 -7.01
C VAL A 151 13.60 -24.88 -7.56
N THR A 152 13.07 -25.71 -6.68
CA THR A 152 12.04 -26.70 -6.99
C THR A 152 10.74 -26.30 -6.28
N TYR A 153 9.61 -26.67 -6.86
CA TYR A 153 8.31 -26.46 -6.24
C TYR A 153 7.51 -27.76 -6.17
N ASP A 154 6.66 -27.86 -5.16
CA ASP A 154 5.68 -28.94 -5.03
C ASP A 154 4.35 -28.43 -4.45
N GLY A 155 3.26 -29.16 -4.73
CA GLY A 155 1.89 -28.78 -4.37
C GLY A 155 0.99 -28.43 -5.58
N PRO A 156 -0.26 -27.99 -5.34
CA PRO A 156 -0.87 -27.74 -4.03
C PRO A 156 -1.19 -29.04 -3.27
N THR A 157 -0.98 -29.05 -1.96
CA THR A 157 -1.32 -30.20 -1.10
C THR A 157 -1.84 -29.73 0.25
N ALA A 158 -2.94 -30.33 0.71
CA ALA A 158 -3.52 -30.08 2.04
C ALA A 158 -2.85 -30.93 3.14
N ASP A 159 -2.24 -32.06 2.75
CA ASP A 159 -1.60 -33.00 3.67
C ASP A 159 -0.21 -32.50 4.13
N LYS A 160 -0.16 -32.13 5.41
CA LYS A 160 1.05 -31.66 6.10
C LYS A 160 2.05 -32.77 6.41
N THR A 161 1.68 -34.05 6.25
CA THR A 161 2.60 -35.18 6.51
C THR A 161 3.70 -35.32 5.47
N HIS A 162 3.53 -34.72 4.29
CA HIS A 162 4.53 -34.67 3.24
C HIS A 162 5.60 -33.58 3.45
N PHE A 163 5.49 -32.75 4.49
CA PHE A 163 6.48 -31.73 4.76
C PHE A 163 7.81 -32.35 5.20
N ALA A 164 8.90 -31.81 4.64
CA ALA A 164 10.25 -32.26 4.96
C ALA A 164 10.52 -32.20 6.47
N ASN A 165 11.35 -33.11 6.98
CA ASN A 165 11.84 -33.00 8.35
C ASN A 165 13.02 -32.02 8.42
N LEU A 166 13.05 -31.15 9.43
CA LEU A 166 14.13 -30.16 9.59
C LEU A 166 15.50 -30.83 9.73
N GLU A 167 15.58 -31.96 10.44
CA GLU A 167 16.85 -32.67 10.62
C GLU A 167 17.31 -33.34 9.31
N GLU A 168 16.38 -33.80 8.47
CA GLU A 168 16.71 -34.29 7.12
C GLU A 168 17.25 -33.15 6.24
N LEU A 169 16.62 -31.97 6.27
CA LEU A 169 17.14 -30.81 5.53
C LEU A 169 18.53 -30.39 6.01
N LYS A 170 18.78 -30.45 7.33
CA LYS A 170 20.10 -30.18 7.90
C LYS A 170 21.13 -31.23 7.47
N THR A 171 20.79 -32.52 7.49
CA THR A 171 21.72 -33.58 7.07
C THR A 171 22.00 -33.49 5.57
N GLU A 172 20.99 -33.26 4.73
CA GLU A 172 21.18 -33.02 3.29
C GLU A 172 22.10 -31.83 3.03
N HIS A 173 21.89 -30.71 3.74
CA HIS A 173 22.75 -29.53 3.61
C HIS A 173 24.20 -29.83 4.03
N LYS A 174 24.39 -30.52 5.16
CA LYS A 174 25.72 -30.93 5.64
C LYS A 174 26.42 -31.85 4.65
N MET A 175 25.70 -32.82 4.07
CA MET A 175 26.24 -33.74 3.08
C MET A 175 26.61 -33.01 1.78
N ARG A 176 25.74 -32.12 1.30
CA ARG A 176 25.98 -31.34 0.06
C ARG A 176 27.20 -30.44 0.18
N HIS A 177 27.36 -29.77 1.32
CA HIS A 177 28.41 -28.76 1.51
C HIS A 177 29.59 -29.24 2.35
N HIS A 178 29.63 -30.52 2.74
CA HIS A 178 30.66 -31.11 3.59
C HIS A 178 30.90 -30.29 4.89
N SER A 179 29.82 -29.77 5.48
CA SER A 179 29.91 -28.93 6.69
C SER A 179 29.61 -29.73 7.95
N SER A 180 30.33 -29.44 9.03
CA SER A 180 30.08 -30.00 10.36
C SER A 180 29.05 -29.19 11.16
N VAL A 181 29.00 -27.87 10.95
CA VAL A 181 28.14 -26.93 11.67
C VAL A 181 27.19 -26.23 10.70
N VAL A 182 25.93 -26.12 11.10
CA VAL A 182 24.89 -25.41 10.37
C VAL A 182 24.14 -24.48 11.32
N THR A 183 23.74 -23.33 10.81
CA THR A 183 22.86 -22.38 11.50
C THR A 183 21.51 -22.35 10.81
N THR A 184 20.46 -22.07 11.57
CA THR A 184 19.09 -21.96 11.04
C THR A 184 18.50 -20.60 11.36
N LYS A 185 17.79 -20.03 10.39
CA LYS A 185 17.04 -18.77 10.51
C LYS A 185 15.62 -18.99 10.04
N GLY A 186 14.65 -18.65 10.88
CA GLY A 186 13.23 -18.73 10.59
C GLY A 186 12.69 -17.40 10.09
N PHE A 187 11.69 -17.49 9.21
CA PHE A 187 10.86 -16.38 8.76
C PHE A 187 9.40 -16.85 8.73
N ALA A 188 8.48 -16.01 9.19
CA ALA A 188 7.06 -16.24 9.05
C ALA A 188 6.34 -14.93 8.76
N GLN A 189 5.44 -14.96 7.79
CA GLN A 189 4.55 -13.86 7.45
C GLN A 189 3.13 -14.25 7.82
N TYR A 190 2.47 -13.38 8.59
CA TYR A 190 1.07 -13.53 8.94
C TYR A 190 0.29 -12.35 8.38
N GLU A 191 -0.74 -12.64 7.59
CA GLU A 191 -1.75 -11.67 7.20
C GLU A 191 -2.66 -11.42 8.41
N LEU A 192 -2.61 -10.22 8.97
CA LEU A 192 -3.43 -9.85 10.13
C LEU A 192 -4.82 -9.41 9.69
N ILE A 193 -4.93 -8.86 8.49
CA ILE A 193 -6.16 -8.30 7.94
C ILE A 193 -6.17 -8.54 6.45
N ARG A 194 -7.25 -9.17 5.99
CA ARG A 194 -7.66 -9.22 4.59
C ARG A 194 -8.87 -8.30 4.46
N ALA A 195 -8.80 -7.31 3.58
CA ALA A 195 -10.00 -6.54 3.27
C ALA A 195 -11.02 -7.48 2.63
N ALA A 196 -12.17 -7.72 3.29
CA ALA A 196 -13.22 -8.51 2.66
C ALA A 196 -13.74 -7.74 1.45
N ALA A 197 -13.72 -8.37 0.28
CA ALA A 197 -14.30 -7.84 -0.94
C ALA A 197 -15.75 -7.43 -0.65
N ILE A 198 -16.13 -6.22 -1.05
CA ILE A 198 -17.53 -5.79 -1.01
C ILE A 198 -18.21 -6.59 -2.12
N GLU A 199 -19.22 -7.39 -1.76
CA GLU A 199 -19.87 -8.40 -2.61
C GLU A 199 -20.48 -7.89 -3.93
N ASP A 200 -20.40 -6.59 -4.28
CA ASP A 200 -21.02 -6.04 -5.49
C ASP A 200 -20.11 -5.10 -6.33
N THR A 201 -18.81 -5.02 -6.05
CA THR A 201 -17.85 -4.30 -6.92
C THR A 201 -16.56 -5.09 -7.06
N ILE A 202 -16.11 -5.32 -8.30
CA ILE A 202 -14.90 -6.06 -8.71
C ILE A 202 -13.59 -5.42 -8.17
N LEU A 203 -13.67 -4.39 -7.31
CA LEU A 203 -12.52 -3.74 -6.73
C LEU A 203 -12.12 -4.46 -5.43
N GLU A 204 -11.24 -5.45 -5.57
CA GLU A 204 -10.44 -5.94 -4.44
C GLU A 204 -9.76 -4.74 -3.77
N SER A 205 -10.17 -4.42 -2.55
CA SER A 205 -9.50 -3.36 -1.79
C SER A 205 -8.09 -3.85 -1.43
N VAL A 206 -7.06 -3.10 -1.84
CA VAL A 206 -5.64 -3.50 -1.72
C VAL A 206 -5.08 -3.26 -0.29
N SER A 207 -5.98 -3.00 0.66
CA SER A 207 -5.69 -2.69 2.05
C SER A 207 -5.25 -3.94 2.82
N ASN A 208 -3.94 -4.16 2.91
CA ASN A 208 -3.36 -5.32 3.58
C ASN A 208 -2.44 -4.91 4.73
N ILE A 209 -2.57 -5.60 5.86
CA ILE A 209 -1.66 -5.48 7.00
C ILE A 209 -1.07 -6.86 7.29
N TYR A 210 0.25 -6.97 7.14
CA TYR A 210 0.98 -8.21 7.38
C TYR A 210 2.11 -7.98 8.39
N VAL A 211 2.45 -9.04 9.13
CA VAL A 211 3.59 -9.02 10.05
C VAL A 211 4.62 -10.05 9.62
N ASP A 212 5.86 -9.57 9.47
CA ASP A 212 7.03 -10.39 9.18
C ASP A 212 7.78 -10.65 10.48
N LEU A 213 7.93 -11.92 10.86
CA LEU A 213 8.70 -12.35 12.01
C LEU A 213 9.94 -13.09 11.55
N THR A 214 11.10 -12.74 12.11
CA THR A 214 12.37 -13.43 11.87
C THR A 214 13.03 -13.82 13.19
N TRP A 215 13.60 -15.02 13.23
CA TRP A 215 14.31 -15.52 14.42
C TRP A 215 15.45 -16.46 14.03
N ASN A 216 16.35 -16.69 14.97
CA ASN A 216 17.45 -17.62 14.82
C ASN A 216 17.18 -18.90 15.60
N THR A 217 17.83 -19.99 15.19
CA THR A 217 17.76 -21.30 15.85
C THR A 217 16.36 -21.92 15.78
N VAL A 218 15.97 -22.28 14.56
CA VAL A 218 14.74 -23.03 14.29
C VAL A 218 14.87 -24.48 14.78
N ASN A 219 13.89 -24.95 15.55
CA ASN A 219 13.86 -26.30 16.13
C ASN A 219 12.91 -27.24 15.37
N LYS A 220 11.77 -26.72 14.90
CA LYS A 220 10.77 -27.50 14.16
C LYS A 220 10.23 -26.72 12.97
N ILE A 221 9.92 -27.42 11.89
CA ILE A 221 9.17 -26.85 10.76
C ILE A 221 7.77 -26.46 11.22
N LEU A 222 7.33 -25.28 10.79
CA LEU A 222 6.09 -24.64 11.22
C LEU A 222 6.02 -24.39 12.74
N GLU A 223 7.16 -24.22 13.40
CA GLU A 223 7.15 -23.72 14.78
C GLU A 223 6.62 -22.29 14.82
N THR A 224 5.86 -21.99 15.88
CA THR A 224 5.42 -20.64 16.17
C THR A 224 6.63 -19.77 16.50
N PRO A 225 6.77 -18.57 15.92
CA PRO A 225 7.89 -17.68 16.20
C PRO A 225 8.02 -17.39 17.71
N PRO A 226 9.23 -17.47 18.29
CA PRO A 226 9.44 -17.19 19.71
C PRO A 226 9.29 -15.69 20.01
N LEU A 227 9.08 -15.33 21.29
CA LEU A 227 8.93 -13.92 21.69
C LEU A 227 10.19 -13.06 21.49
N ILE A 228 11.35 -13.69 21.31
CA ILE A 228 12.63 -13.03 21.01
C ILE A 228 12.82 -12.72 19.52
N SER A 229 11.84 -13.06 18.68
CA SER A 229 11.88 -12.75 17.24
C SER A 229 11.97 -11.24 16.99
N ALA A 230 12.56 -10.87 15.86
CA ALA A 230 12.36 -9.52 15.32
C ALA A 230 11.05 -9.51 14.51
N ALA A 231 10.12 -8.63 14.87
CA ALA A 231 8.84 -8.49 14.18
C ALA A 231 8.76 -7.11 13.51
N THR A 232 8.36 -7.10 12.24
CA THR A 232 8.12 -5.88 11.46
C THR A 232 6.69 -5.93 10.94
N LEU A 233 5.91 -4.92 11.31
CA LEU A 233 4.57 -4.72 10.77
C LEU A 233 4.68 -3.95 9.46
N ASN A 234 4.06 -4.47 8.41
CA ASN A 234 3.99 -3.83 7.11
C ASN A 234 2.54 -3.43 6.84
N ILE A 235 2.32 -2.16 6.52
CA ILE A 235 1.00 -1.57 6.41
C ILE A 235 0.84 -0.93 5.03
N THR A 236 -0.14 -1.40 4.27
CA THR A 236 -0.64 -0.80 3.04
C THR A 236 -2.13 -0.59 3.20
N LEU A 237 -2.60 0.63 3.05
CA LEU A 237 -4.01 0.97 3.22
C LEU A 237 -4.44 1.92 2.12
N GLU A 238 -5.59 1.64 1.53
CA GLU A 238 -6.28 2.50 0.59
C GLU A 238 -7.36 3.30 1.35
N PRO A 239 -7.39 4.63 1.17
CA PRO A 239 -8.31 5.49 1.89
C PRO A 239 -9.75 5.36 1.41
N GLY A 240 -10.71 5.59 2.32
CA GLY A 240 -12.12 5.65 1.97
C GLY A 240 -12.92 4.34 2.05
N ASP A 241 -12.40 3.31 2.73
CA ASP A 241 -13.20 2.11 3.07
C ASP A 241 -14.45 2.55 3.86
N PRO A 242 -15.68 2.24 3.40
CA PRO A 242 -16.92 2.59 4.11
C PRO A 242 -17.01 2.02 5.53
N ARG A 243 -16.27 0.95 5.84
CA ARG A 243 -16.17 0.34 7.18
C ARG A 243 -15.18 1.07 8.08
N SER A 244 -14.40 2.00 7.54
CA SER A 244 -13.42 2.78 8.28
C SER A 244 -14.13 3.65 9.32
N PRO A 245 -13.65 3.68 10.59
CA PRO A 245 -14.20 4.59 11.61
C PRO A 245 -14.07 6.08 11.25
N VAL A 246 -13.22 6.43 10.29
CA VAL A 246 -13.01 7.80 9.82
C VAL A 246 -13.60 8.07 8.43
N TYR A 247 -14.47 7.20 7.93
CA TYR A 247 -15.13 7.36 6.62
C TYR A 247 -15.90 8.70 6.50
N GLN A 248 -16.52 9.17 7.58
CA GLN A 248 -17.19 10.47 7.57
C GLN A 248 -16.21 11.63 7.32
N VAL A 249 -15.02 11.56 7.92
CA VAL A 249 -13.95 12.55 7.70
C VAL A 249 -13.39 12.43 6.28
N TYR A 250 -13.31 11.21 5.73
CA TYR A 250 -12.95 10.99 4.33
C TYR A 250 -13.94 11.66 3.37
N ARG A 251 -15.25 11.56 3.64
CA ARG A 251 -16.29 12.26 2.85
C ARG A 251 -16.14 13.78 2.91
N GLU A 252 -15.83 14.34 4.08
CA GLU A 252 -15.51 15.78 4.21
C GLU A 252 -14.28 16.16 3.35
N LEU A 253 -13.25 15.30 3.32
CA LEU A 253 -12.07 15.51 2.49
C LEU A 253 -12.39 15.43 0.98
N GLN A 254 -13.24 14.48 0.55
CA GLN A 254 -13.69 14.39 -0.84
C GLN A 254 -14.42 15.66 -1.27
N PHE A 255 -15.26 16.21 -0.40
CA PHE A 255 -15.90 17.50 -0.66
C PHE A 255 -14.87 18.63 -0.79
N LEU A 256 -13.86 18.66 0.09
CA LEU A 256 -12.79 19.65 0.02
C LEU A 256 -11.95 19.55 -1.27
N LEU A 257 -11.65 18.34 -1.72
CA LEU A 257 -10.96 18.06 -2.98
C LEU A 257 -11.77 18.56 -4.18
N ALA A 258 -13.07 18.26 -4.22
CA ALA A 258 -13.96 18.74 -5.27
C ALA A 258 -14.02 20.27 -5.36
N LEU A 259 -14.03 20.97 -4.21
CA LEU A 259 -13.94 22.43 -4.19
C LEU A 259 -12.60 22.95 -4.71
N ALA A 260 -11.48 22.29 -4.36
CA ALA A 260 -10.14 22.65 -4.79
C ALA A 260 -9.95 22.46 -6.31
N ASP A 261 -10.47 21.36 -6.85
CA ASP A 261 -10.48 21.10 -8.29
C ASP A 261 -11.38 22.09 -9.01
N GLY A 262 -12.56 22.40 -8.45
CA GLY A 262 -13.46 23.42 -8.99
C GLY A 262 -12.82 24.82 -9.06
N LEU A 263 -11.97 25.19 -8.10
CA LEU A 263 -11.19 26.44 -8.18
C LEU A 263 -10.15 26.41 -9.31
N LYS A 264 -9.60 25.24 -9.64
CA LYS A 264 -8.57 25.08 -10.67
C LYS A 264 -9.16 24.98 -12.08
N THR A 265 -10.25 24.26 -12.24
CA THR A 265 -10.89 23.96 -13.53
C THR A 265 -12.02 24.94 -13.88
N GLY A 266 -12.59 25.61 -12.87
CA GLY A 266 -13.80 26.42 -13.01
C GLY A 266 -15.10 25.60 -12.98
N VAL A 267 -15.02 24.27 -12.85
CA VAL A 267 -16.17 23.37 -12.80
C VAL A 267 -16.08 22.52 -11.53
N THR A 268 -17.05 22.69 -10.63
CA THR A 268 -17.15 21.92 -9.39
C THR A 268 -18.10 20.75 -9.58
N GLU A 269 -17.58 19.54 -9.38
CA GLU A 269 -18.41 18.33 -9.26
C GLU A 269 -18.89 18.22 -7.82
N TRP A 270 -20.20 18.40 -7.60
CA TRP A 270 -20.78 18.38 -6.25
C TRP A 270 -20.98 16.93 -5.80
N PRO A 271 -20.36 16.49 -4.70
CA PRO A 271 -20.56 15.15 -4.16
C PRO A 271 -22.00 14.94 -3.69
N GLU A 272 -22.42 13.68 -3.62
CA GLU A 272 -23.77 13.33 -3.15
C GLU A 272 -23.99 13.80 -1.69
N PRO A 273 -25.06 14.58 -1.43
CA PRO A 273 -25.36 15.08 -0.10
C PRO A 273 -25.78 13.94 0.82
N LEU A 274 -25.20 13.91 2.03
CA LEU A 274 -25.54 12.95 3.08
C LEU A 274 -26.83 13.32 3.84
N GLU A 275 -27.17 14.60 3.84
CA GLU A 275 -28.30 15.16 4.57
C GLU A 275 -29.45 15.44 3.59
N SER A 276 -30.67 15.06 3.95
CA SER A 276 -31.86 15.23 3.10
C SER A 276 -32.38 16.67 3.07
N GLU A 277 -31.94 17.52 3.99
CA GLU A 277 -32.36 18.91 4.11
C GLU A 277 -31.44 19.85 3.30
N PRO A 278 -31.99 20.86 2.59
CA PRO A 278 -31.19 21.85 1.87
C PRO A 278 -30.29 22.64 2.82
N ALA A 279 -29.05 22.91 2.41
CA ALA A 279 -28.08 23.63 3.24
C ALA A 279 -28.55 25.05 3.60
N VAL A 280 -29.32 25.69 2.71
CA VAL A 280 -29.89 27.03 2.93
C VAL A 280 -30.83 27.04 4.14
N ASP A 281 -31.71 26.04 4.26
CA ASP A 281 -32.67 25.94 5.36
C ASP A 281 -31.95 25.72 6.70
N VAL A 282 -30.93 24.85 6.68
CA VAL A 282 -30.08 24.56 7.85
C VAL A 282 -29.34 25.83 8.30
N ILE A 283 -28.80 26.63 7.37
CA ILE A 283 -28.14 27.90 7.68
C ILE A 283 -29.13 28.94 8.19
N GLN A 284 -30.31 29.06 7.58
CA GLN A 284 -31.33 30.01 8.02
C GLN A 284 -31.81 29.71 9.45
N GLN A 285 -32.02 28.43 9.77
CA GLN A 285 -32.34 28.01 11.13
C GLN A 285 -31.20 28.33 12.10
N PHE A 286 -29.96 28.02 11.74
CA PHE A 286 -28.79 28.30 12.56
C PHE A 286 -28.62 29.80 12.87
N LEU A 287 -28.74 30.67 11.87
CA LEU A 287 -28.67 32.13 12.04
C LEU A 287 -29.81 32.63 12.94
N THR A 288 -31.03 32.10 12.76
CA THR A 288 -32.20 32.46 13.59
C THR A 288 -31.98 32.08 15.06
N ASP A 289 -31.40 30.92 15.33
CA ASP A 289 -31.11 30.47 16.69
C ASP A 289 -30.00 31.29 17.35
N LEU A 290 -29.00 31.73 16.59
CA LEU A 290 -27.99 32.68 17.08
C LEU A 290 -28.59 34.05 17.40
N LYS A 291 -29.48 34.56 16.54
CA LYS A 291 -30.20 35.82 16.77
C LYS A 291 -31.04 35.76 18.05
N LYS A 292 -31.80 34.67 18.27
CA LYS A 292 -32.56 34.46 19.51
C LYS A 292 -31.69 34.44 20.76
N LYS A 293 -30.51 33.80 20.69
CA LYS A 293 -29.54 33.78 21.79
C LYS A 293 -28.99 35.18 22.10
N LEU A 294 -28.75 36.00 21.07
CA LEU A 294 -28.29 37.38 21.22
C LEU A 294 -29.37 38.30 21.80
N GLU A 295 -30.62 38.14 21.36
CA GLU A 295 -31.79 38.90 21.83
C GLU A 295 -32.25 38.50 23.25
N GLY A 296 -31.61 37.52 23.89
CA GLY A 296 -31.87 37.16 25.28
C GLY A 296 -33.17 36.39 25.51
N TYR A 297 -33.82 35.85 24.47
CA TYR A 297 -34.97 34.96 24.58
C TYR A 297 -34.53 33.57 25.05
N CYS A 298 -34.05 33.47 26.29
CA CYS A 298 -33.92 32.20 26.99
C CYS A 298 -35.32 31.70 27.36
N VAL A 299 -35.93 30.86 26.53
CA VAL A 299 -36.89 29.89 27.08
C VAL A 299 -36.07 28.90 27.89
N SER A 300 -35.95 29.18 29.19
CA SER A 300 -35.57 28.18 30.17
C SER A 300 -36.58 27.03 30.11
N GLY A 301 -36.25 26.02 29.32
CA GLY A 301 -36.81 24.70 29.41
C GLY A 301 -35.65 23.76 29.70
N ASN A 302 -35.54 23.32 30.96
CA ASN A 302 -34.62 22.26 31.36
C ASN A 302 -34.73 21.07 30.39
N GLN A 303 -33.71 20.88 29.55
CA GLN A 303 -33.28 19.57 29.11
C GLN A 303 -31.76 19.51 29.24
N SER A 304 -31.31 19.25 30.46
CA SER A 304 -30.17 18.35 30.64
C SER A 304 -30.55 17.03 29.96
N GLY A 305 -30.21 16.89 28.69
CA GLY A 305 -30.61 15.77 27.87
C GLY A 305 -29.60 15.60 26.78
N THR A 306 -28.56 14.82 27.07
CA THR A 306 -27.89 14.01 26.06
C THR A 306 -28.98 13.33 25.22
N GLN A 307 -29.34 13.90 24.06
CA GLN A 307 -30.10 13.19 23.06
C GLN A 307 -29.16 12.13 22.49
N LYS A 308 -29.04 11.01 23.22
CA LYS A 308 -28.80 9.72 22.61
C LYS A 308 -29.95 9.52 21.63
N ILE A 309 -29.68 9.77 20.35
CA ILE A 309 -30.46 9.15 19.28
C ILE A 309 -30.39 7.65 19.57
N LYS A 310 -31.53 7.10 19.98
CA LYS A 310 -31.67 5.69 20.29
C LYS A 310 -31.77 4.96 18.95
N CYS A 311 -30.62 4.70 18.35
CA CYS A 311 -30.48 3.69 17.32
C CYS A 311 -30.05 2.41 18.06
N ASP A 312 -30.90 1.39 18.07
CA ASP A 312 -30.67 0.14 18.83
C ASP A 312 -29.50 -0.73 18.28
N THR A 313 -28.64 -0.15 17.45
CA THR A 313 -27.33 -0.67 16.97
C THR A 313 -26.13 -0.18 17.82
N ALA A 314 -26.37 0.72 18.79
CA ALA A 314 -25.35 1.54 19.46
C ALA A 314 -24.32 0.82 20.37
N ALA A 315 -24.48 -0.48 20.67
CA ALA A 315 -23.54 -1.19 21.54
C ALA A 315 -22.21 -1.51 20.83
N VAL A 316 -22.24 -1.74 19.51
CA VAL A 316 -21.03 -2.01 18.70
C VAL A 316 -20.47 -0.69 18.14
N ASP A 317 -21.34 0.25 17.76
CA ASP A 317 -20.93 1.57 17.29
C ASP A 317 -20.13 2.35 18.34
N SER A 318 -20.50 2.31 19.61
CA SER A 318 -19.83 3.13 20.65
C SER A 318 -18.32 2.92 20.79
N SER A 319 -17.78 1.76 20.36
CA SER A 319 -16.33 1.53 20.33
C SER A 319 -15.66 2.09 19.07
N ILE A 320 -16.37 2.06 17.94
CA ILE A 320 -15.90 2.55 16.62
C ILE A 320 -16.05 4.08 16.52
N THR A 321 -17.14 4.65 17.06
CA THR A 321 -17.38 6.11 17.13
C THR A 321 -16.41 6.84 18.07
N SER A 322 -15.60 6.13 18.85
CA SER A 322 -14.68 6.72 19.83
C SER A 322 -13.30 7.10 19.28
N ALA A 323 -12.93 6.65 18.06
CA ALA A 323 -11.57 6.82 17.56
C ALA A 323 -11.26 8.27 17.11
N PHE A 324 -12.24 8.96 16.53
CA PHE A 324 -12.15 10.36 16.12
C PHE A 324 -13.37 11.11 16.67
N THR A 325 -13.24 11.68 17.87
CA THR A 325 -14.32 12.49 18.47
C THR A 325 -14.31 13.87 17.83
N GLU A 326 -15.45 14.33 17.32
CA GLU A 326 -15.60 15.71 16.84
C GLU A 326 -15.20 16.69 17.95
N ARG A 327 -14.46 17.72 17.54
CA ARG A 327 -14.09 18.82 18.44
C ARG A 327 -15.34 19.52 18.93
N GLY A 328 -15.51 19.62 20.25
CA GLY A 328 -16.65 20.31 20.86
C GLY A 328 -16.50 21.84 20.90
N ASP A 329 -15.31 22.35 20.58
CA ASP A 329 -14.91 23.74 20.67
C ASP A 329 -14.94 24.47 19.31
N LEU A 330 -15.87 24.12 18.41
CA LEU A 330 -15.94 24.72 17.06
C LEU A 330 -16.27 26.22 17.11
N ASP A 331 -15.50 27.04 16.41
CA ASP A 331 -15.88 28.42 16.16
C ASP A 331 -17.00 28.57 15.14
N PHE A 332 -17.45 29.80 14.91
CA PHE A 332 -18.52 30.07 13.97
C PHE A 332 -18.22 29.63 12.53
N ALA A 333 -16.99 29.84 12.04
CA ALA A 333 -16.62 29.44 10.67
C ALA A 333 -16.59 27.91 10.53
N GLU A 334 -16.10 27.22 11.56
CA GLU A 334 -16.10 25.75 11.65
C GLU A 334 -17.53 25.18 11.74
N GLN A 335 -18.42 25.83 12.49
CA GLN A 335 -19.83 25.47 12.56
C GLN A 335 -20.52 25.65 11.19
N LEU A 336 -20.20 26.74 10.47
CA LEU A 336 -20.71 26.96 9.11
C LEU A 336 -20.27 25.84 8.16
N TRP A 337 -19.01 25.40 8.20
CA TRP A 337 -18.58 24.24 7.42
C TRP A 337 -19.43 23.00 7.70
N CYS A 338 -19.65 22.66 8.98
CA CYS A 338 -20.47 21.50 9.35
C CYS A 338 -21.90 21.57 8.79
N LYS A 339 -22.44 22.79 8.57
CA LYS A 339 -23.77 23.01 8.01
C LYS A 339 -23.80 23.12 6.49
N MET A 340 -22.69 23.53 5.88
CA MET A 340 -22.58 23.78 4.43
C MET A 340 -21.91 22.64 3.67
N ARG A 341 -21.45 21.58 4.35
CA ARG A 341 -20.90 20.37 3.71
C ARG A 341 -21.94 19.56 2.91
N SER A 342 -23.23 19.90 3.03
CA SER A 342 -24.34 19.32 2.26
C SER A 342 -24.71 20.14 1.02
N VAL A 343 -24.03 21.26 0.77
CA VAL A 343 -24.29 22.09 -0.42
C VAL A 343 -24.10 21.26 -1.69
N SER A 344 -25.10 21.31 -2.56
CA SER A 344 -25.19 20.48 -3.77
C SER A 344 -25.09 21.29 -5.07
N SER A 345 -25.07 22.63 -4.97
CA SER A 345 -24.96 23.51 -6.13
C SER A 345 -24.30 24.85 -5.83
N TYR A 346 -23.74 25.49 -6.86
CA TYR A 346 -23.17 26.83 -6.75
C TYR A 346 -24.19 27.89 -6.33
N GLN A 347 -25.43 27.78 -6.81
CA GLN A 347 -26.49 28.73 -6.49
C GLN A 347 -26.85 28.66 -5.00
N GLU A 348 -26.98 27.45 -4.46
CA GLU A 348 -27.22 27.20 -3.04
C GLU A 348 -26.07 27.77 -2.18
N LEU A 349 -24.82 27.63 -2.63
CA LEU A 349 -23.65 28.21 -1.96
C LEU A 349 -23.72 29.74 -1.86
N VAL A 350 -24.07 30.39 -2.98
CA VAL A 350 -24.21 31.86 -3.04
C VAL A 350 -25.34 32.33 -2.14
N GLU A 351 -26.46 31.61 -2.10
CA GLU A 351 -27.59 31.93 -1.23
C GLU A 351 -27.21 31.83 0.26
N CYS A 352 -26.54 30.75 0.67
CA CYS A 352 -26.03 30.57 2.03
C CYS A 352 -25.11 31.74 2.44
N PHE A 353 -24.11 32.08 1.63
CA PHE A 353 -23.21 33.19 1.96
C PHE A 353 -23.91 34.56 1.94
N THR A 354 -24.89 34.75 1.06
CA THR A 354 -25.69 35.98 1.04
C THR A 354 -26.45 36.17 2.34
N LEU A 355 -27.06 35.11 2.88
CA LEU A 355 -27.74 35.16 4.18
C LEU A 355 -26.76 35.49 5.31
N ILE A 356 -25.61 34.82 5.35
CA ILE A 356 -24.59 35.02 6.39
C ILE A 356 -24.04 36.46 6.37
N ILE A 357 -23.66 36.97 5.19
CA ILE A 357 -23.11 38.32 5.03
C ILE A 357 -24.16 39.37 5.42
N LYS A 358 -25.41 39.21 5.00
CA LYS A 358 -26.50 40.13 5.41
C LYS A 358 -26.67 40.14 6.92
N SER A 359 -26.71 39.00 7.60
CA SER A 359 -26.85 38.97 9.05
C SER A 359 -25.66 39.62 9.78
N LEU A 360 -24.45 39.54 9.22
CA LEU A 360 -23.26 40.24 9.73
C LEU A 360 -23.33 41.75 9.49
N GLU A 361 -23.73 42.20 8.28
CA GLU A 361 -23.87 43.62 7.92
C GLU A 361 -24.90 44.35 8.76
N HIS A 362 -26.04 43.70 9.02
CA HIS A 362 -27.10 44.25 9.86
C HIS A 362 -26.80 44.16 11.36
N GLY A 363 -25.68 43.54 11.74
CA GLY A 363 -25.28 43.36 13.14
C GLY A 363 -26.22 42.45 13.94
N GLU A 364 -26.99 41.58 13.25
CA GLU A 364 -27.94 40.65 13.89
C GLU A 364 -27.24 39.54 14.66
N ILE A 365 -25.99 39.26 14.31
CA ILE A 365 -25.14 38.27 14.96
C ILE A 365 -23.76 38.86 15.26
N GLN A 366 -23.18 38.47 16.40
CA GLN A 366 -21.79 38.74 16.76
C GLN A 366 -21.10 37.41 17.10
N PRO A 367 -20.80 36.59 16.08
CA PRO A 367 -20.25 35.26 16.28
C PRO A 367 -18.84 35.34 16.88
N TRP A 368 -18.31 34.24 17.42
CA TRP A 368 -16.93 34.14 17.89
C TRP A 368 -16.06 33.33 16.92
N ILE A 369 -14.79 33.73 16.72
CA ILE A 369 -13.82 33.06 15.85
C ILE A 369 -12.49 32.78 16.57
N HIS A 370 -11.83 31.67 16.25
CA HIS A 370 -10.49 31.40 16.78
C HIS A 370 -9.45 32.41 16.28
N ARG A 371 -8.45 32.70 17.13
CA ARG A 371 -7.30 33.51 16.72
C ARG A 371 -6.45 32.75 15.70
N GLY A 372 -6.07 33.43 14.60
CA GLY A 372 -5.14 32.90 13.60
C GLY A 372 -5.76 32.44 12.28
N SER A 373 -7.10 32.42 12.15
CA SER A 373 -7.70 32.22 10.82
C SER A 373 -7.43 33.44 9.93
N SER A 374 -6.99 33.17 8.70
CA SER A 374 -6.72 34.18 7.68
C SER A 374 -7.72 34.17 6.54
N SER A 375 -8.77 33.34 6.65
CA SER A 375 -9.85 33.20 5.69
C SER A 375 -10.56 34.53 5.43
N LEU A 376 -11.10 34.69 4.22
CA LEU A 376 -11.86 35.87 3.83
C LEU A 376 -13.06 36.08 4.76
N LEU A 377 -13.79 35.01 5.09
CA LEU A 377 -14.93 35.07 6.01
C LEU A 377 -14.52 35.52 7.42
N SER A 378 -13.39 35.03 7.95
CA SER A 378 -12.91 35.47 9.26
C SER A 378 -12.56 36.95 9.28
N LYS A 379 -12.00 37.50 8.19
CA LYS A 379 -11.76 38.94 8.07
C LYS A 379 -13.06 39.76 8.07
N LEU A 380 -14.09 39.28 7.37
CA LEU A 380 -15.42 39.93 7.37
C LEU A 380 -16.07 39.92 8.75
N ILE A 381 -15.96 38.81 9.48
CA ILE A 381 -16.47 38.71 10.85
C ILE A 381 -15.72 39.69 11.78
N GLN A 382 -14.40 39.82 11.65
CA GLN A 382 -13.64 40.79 12.45
C GLN A 382 -14.04 42.24 12.14
N GLN A 383 -14.27 42.53 10.85
CA GLN A 383 -14.73 43.83 10.39
C GLN A 383 -16.14 44.18 10.88
N SER A 384 -17.04 43.19 10.99
CA SER A 384 -18.41 43.41 11.45
C SER A 384 -18.46 43.91 12.89
N TYR A 385 -17.55 43.48 13.77
CA TYR A 385 -17.42 44.01 15.13
C TYR A 385 -17.12 45.52 15.18
N HIS A 386 -16.53 46.05 14.12
CA HIS A 386 -16.20 47.47 13.98
C HIS A 386 -17.26 48.27 13.18
N GLY A 387 -18.38 47.63 12.81
CA GLY A 387 -19.52 48.28 12.15
C GLY A 387 -19.29 48.67 10.69
N LYS A 388 -18.26 48.10 10.03
CA LYS A 388 -17.97 48.32 8.61
C LYS A 388 -17.59 47.00 7.95
N VAL A 389 -18.57 46.28 7.42
CA VAL A 389 -18.33 45.10 6.59
C VAL A 389 -18.05 45.56 5.15
N GLU A 390 -16.94 45.11 4.58
CA GLU A 390 -16.62 45.38 3.18
C GLU A 390 -17.56 44.62 2.24
N VAL A 391 -18.02 45.25 1.16
CA VAL A 391 -18.92 44.61 0.19
C VAL A 391 -18.14 43.56 -0.59
N VAL A 392 -18.41 42.28 -0.33
CA VAL A 392 -17.82 41.16 -1.06
C VAL A 392 -18.72 40.76 -2.23
N SER A 393 -18.18 40.80 -3.45
CA SER A 393 -18.87 40.29 -4.63
C SER A 393 -18.89 38.77 -4.62
N LEU A 394 -20.05 38.15 -4.39
CA LEU A 394 -20.25 36.69 -4.46
C LEU A 394 -20.38 36.22 -5.91
N THR A 395 -19.39 36.52 -6.74
CA THR A 395 -19.37 36.21 -8.18
C THR A 395 -18.13 35.41 -8.55
N GLY A 396 -18.22 34.53 -9.55
CA GLY A 396 -17.09 33.72 -10.00
C GLY A 396 -16.65 32.70 -8.95
N THR A 397 -15.34 32.54 -8.74
CA THR A 397 -14.79 31.51 -7.84
C THR A 397 -14.78 31.91 -6.36
N THR A 398 -15.12 33.16 -6.01
CA THR A 398 -15.06 33.68 -4.64
C THR A 398 -15.87 32.87 -3.63
N PRO A 399 -17.13 32.48 -3.88
CA PRO A 399 -17.89 31.65 -2.93
C PRO A 399 -17.23 30.28 -2.68
N ILE A 400 -16.70 29.66 -3.73
CA ILE A 400 -16.00 28.36 -3.65
C ILE A 400 -14.73 28.52 -2.80
N GLN A 401 -13.97 29.59 -3.03
CA GLN A 401 -12.77 29.89 -2.25
C GLN A 401 -13.09 30.10 -0.77
N MET A 402 -14.16 30.85 -0.45
CA MET A 402 -14.58 31.07 0.93
C MET A 402 -14.94 29.75 1.63
N LEU A 403 -15.69 28.87 0.97
CA LEU A 403 -16.05 27.56 1.52
C LEU A 403 -14.83 26.65 1.69
N LEU A 404 -13.92 26.66 0.71
CA LEU A 404 -12.68 25.88 0.77
C LEU A 404 -11.78 26.32 1.94
N GLU A 405 -11.62 27.64 2.15
CA GLU A 405 -10.81 28.19 3.23
C GLU A 405 -11.33 27.77 4.61
N ILE A 406 -12.65 27.84 4.85
CA ILE A 406 -13.23 27.43 6.14
C ILE A 406 -13.13 25.92 6.37
N GLY A 407 -13.31 25.11 5.31
CA GLY A 407 -13.14 23.67 5.37
C GLY A 407 -11.70 23.25 5.67
N LEU A 408 -10.73 23.90 5.02
CA LEU A 408 -9.31 23.70 5.28
C LEU A 408 -8.93 24.02 6.72
N ASP A 409 -9.37 25.18 7.23
CA ASP A 409 -9.08 25.59 8.60
C ASP A 409 -9.64 24.61 9.62
N LYS A 410 -10.89 24.16 9.45
CA LYS A 410 -11.50 23.14 10.32
C LYS A 410 -10.72 21.82 10.24
N MET A 411 -10.56 21.27 9.05
CA MET A 411 -9.92 19.97 8.84
C MET A 411 -8.51 19.96 9.42
N LYS A 412 -7.69 20.98 9.15
CA LYS A 412 -6.35 21.12 9.73
C LYS A 412 -6.38 21.07 11.26
N LYS A 413 -7.28 21.82 11.90
CA LYS A 413 -7.41 21.81 13.37
C LYS A 413 -7.88 20.45 13.89
N ASP A 414 -8.79 19.78 13.19
CA ASP A 414 -9.28 18.45 13.56
C ASP A 414 -8.16 17.39 13.50
N TYR A 415 -7.38 17.35 12.40
CA TYR A 415 -6.21 16.48 12.31
C TYR A 415 -5.16 16.81 13.37
N VAL A 416 -4.86 18.11 13.57
CA VAL A 416 -3.91 18.55 14.60
C VAL A 416 -4.36 18.07 15.98
N ASN A 417 -5.64 18.25 16.33
CA ASN A 417 -6.19 17.78 17.59
C ASN A 417 -6.06 16.26 17.73
N PHE A 418 -6.39 15.48 16.69
CA PHE A 418 -6.21 14.04 16.71
C PHE A 418 -4.76 13.64 16.97
N PHE A 419 -3.81 14.16 16.21
CA PHE A 419 -2.40 13.81 16.36
C PHE A 419 -1.77 14.37 17.65
N ILE A 420 -2.29 15.46 18.21
CA ILE A 420 -1.91 15.93 19.56
C ILE A 420 -2.39 14.93 20.62
N VAL A 421 -3.68 14.59 20.60
CA VAL A 421 -4.31 13.80 21.66
C VAL A 421 -3.86 12.34 21.60
N LYS A 422 -3.82 11.75 20.39
CA LYS A 422 -3.60 10.31 20.22
C LYS A 422 -2.14 9.92 20.04
N SER A 423 -1.38 10.67 19.25
CA SER A 423 0.03 10.36 18.97
C SER A 423 1.03 11.32 19.61
N ARG A 424 0.59 12.39 20.29
CA ARG A 424 1.45 13.47 20.86
C ARG A 424 2.49 14.02 19.88
N SER A 425 2.20 14.01 18.57
CA SER A 425 3.16 14.37 17.50
C SER A 425 3.07 15.84 17.04
N CYS A 426 2.58 16.73 17.90
CA CYS A 426 2.19 18.12 17.57
C CYS A 426 3.26 18.93 16.83
N SER A 427 4.48 18.95 17.36
CA SER A 427 5.55 19.81 16.85
C SER A 427 6.03 19.45 15.44
N LEU A 428 5.74 18.23 14.97
CA LEU A 428 6.23 17.73 13.69
C LEU A 428 5.30 18.06 12.51
N LEU A 429 4.05 18.44 12.80
CA LEU A 429 3.00 18.74 11.82
C LEU A 429 3.06 20.16 11.28
N GLN A 430 3.45 21.13 12.12
CA GLN A 430 3.18 22.54 11.89
C GLN A 430 3.91 23.11 10.66
N ASP A 431 5.16 22.72 10.41
CA ASP A 431 5.99 23.36 9.38
C ASP A 431 5.58 22.98 7.94
N TYR A 432 5.19 21.73 7.72
CA TYR A 432 4.86 21.23 6.38
C TYR A 432 3.35 21.12 6.16
N PHE A 433 2.65 20.34 6.97
CA PHE A 433 1.27 19.95 6.68
C PHE A 433 0.25 21.06 6.98
N ILE A 434 0.54 21.93 7.95
CA ILE A 434 -0.40 22.98 8.38
C ILE A 434 -0.09 24.34 7.73
N SER A 435 1.10 24.49 7.12
CA SER A 435 1.53 25.76 6.51
C SER A 435 0.49 26.35 5.56
N THR A 436 0.26 27.66 5.69
CA THR A 436 -0.60 28.48 4.82
C THR A 436 0.21 29.28 3.79
N SER A 437 1.53 29.05 3.71
CA SER A 437 2.42 29.78 2.78
C SER A 437 2.32 29.30 1.32
N VAL A 438 1.60 28.21 1.08
CA VAL A 438 1.38 27.60 -0.24
C VAL A 438 -0.05 27.84 -0.69
N ASP A 439 -0.34 27.63 -1.97
CA ASP A 439 -1.69 27.79 -2.53
C ASP A 439 -2.71 26.83 -1.89
N LEU A 440 -3.99 27.16 -2.01
CA LEU A 440 -5.07 26.40 -1.36
C LEU A 440 -5.12 24.96 -1.84
N GLN A 441 -4.85 24.71 -3.13
CA GLN A 441 -4.86 23.38 -3.71
C GLN A 441 -3.77 22.51 -3.09
N GLU A 442 -2.54 23.01 -3.00
CA GLU A 442 -1.45 22.31 -2.32
C GLU A 442 -1.76 22.09 -0.83
N GLN A 443 -2.42 23.04 -0.16
CA GLN A 443 -2.88 22.83 1.22
C GLN A 443 -3.86 21.67 1.34
N VAL A 444 -4.79 21.50 0.39
CA VAL A 444 -5.73 20.38 0.36
C VAL A 444 -5.01 19.05 0.14
N HIS A 445 -4.06 18.98 -0.79
CA HIS A 445 -3.26 17.76 -1.00
C HIS A 445 -2.44 17.37 0.24
N ARG A 446 -1.94 18.35 1.01
CA ARG A 446 -1.28 18.08 2.31
C ARG A 446 -2.25 17.56 3.36
N VAL A 447 -3.48 18.08 3.39
CA VAL A 447 -4.55 17.55 4.26
C VAL A 447 -4.95 16.14 3.84
N GLN A 448 -4.98 15.83 2.54
CA GLN A 448 -5.21 14.48 2.03
C GLN A 448 -4.13 13.50 2.52
N LYS A 449 -2.85 13.88 2.49
CA LYS A 449 -1.76 13.09 3.09
C LYS A 449 -1.97 12.87 4.59
N LEU A 450 -2.41 13.89 5.34
CA LEU A 450 -2.73 13.75 6.76
C LEU A 450 -3.89 12.79 7.01
N HIS A 451 -4.88 12.78 6.13
CA HIS A 451 -6.00 11.86 6.23
C HIS A 451 -5.58 10.41 6.03
N HIS A 452 -4.77 10.14 5.01
CA HIS A 452 -4.24 8.79 4.82
C HIS A 452 -3.42 8.31 6.03
N MET A 453 -2.61 9.21 6.62
CA MET A 453 -1.93 8.92 7.88
C MET A 453 -2.91 8.63 9.03
N LEU A 454 -4.00 9.41 9.13
CA LEU A 454 -5.04 9.22 10.14
C LEU A 454 -5.66 7.82 10.03
N GLU A 455 -6.05 7.39 8.83
CA GLU A 455 -6.60 6.06 8.59
C GLU A 455 -5.62 4.96 8.98
N ILE A 456 -4.33 5.09 8.63
CA ILE A 456 -3.31 4.14 9.07
C ILE A 456 -3.27 4.04 10.61
N MET A 457 -3.29 5.17 11.32
CA MET A 457 -3.27 5.18 12.79
C MET A 457 -4.54 4.57 13.39
N VAL A 458 -5.70 4.91 12.84
CA VAL A 458 -7.00 4.45 13.33
C VAL A 458 -7.15 2.96 13.08
N SER A 459 -6.82 2.47 11.88
CA SER A 459 -6.81 1.04 11.55
C SER A 459 -5.90 0.27 12.49
N CYS A 460 -4.67 0.73 12.74
CA CYS A 460 -3.78 0.08 13.71
C CYS A 460 -4.32 0.14 15.16
N THR A 461 -5.04 1.21 15.53
CA THR A 461 -5.65 1.34 16.86
C THR A 461 -6.82 0.38 17.04
N VAL A 462 -7.72 0.30 16.05
CA VAL A 462 -8.92 -0.54 16.12
C VAL A 462 -8.57 -2.02 16.00
N LEU A 463 -7.69 -2.35 15.06
CA LEU A 463 -7.45 -3.74 14.65
C LEU A 463 -6.36 -4.40 15.51
N LEU A 464 -5.28 -3.65 15.81
CA LEU A 464 -4.14 -4.16 16.57
C LEU A 464 -4.09 -3.65 18.02
N GLN A 465 -5.08 -2.85 18.44
CA GLN A 465 -5.14 -2.25 19.78
C GLN A 465 -3.87 -1.47 20.14
N PHE A 466 -3.26 -0.82 19.15
CA PHE A 466 -2.02 -0.08 19.35
C PHE A 466 -2.20 1.06 20.35
N LYS A 467 -1.27 1.12 21.30
CA LYS A 467 -1.14 2.22 22.24
C LYS A 467 -0.18 3.27 21.68
N HIS A 468 -0.13 4.42 22.37
CA HIS A 468 0.73 5.54 22.02
C HIS A 468 2.19 5.15 21.70
N GLU A 469 2.76 4.18 22.43
CA GLU A 469 4.15 3.70 22.22
C GLU A 469 4.44 3.24 20.80
N ASN A 470 3.46 2.66 20.10
CA ASN A 470 3.61 2.20 18.71
C ASN A 470 3.05 3.21 17.70
N LEU A 471 2.02 3.98 18.08
CA LEU A 471 1.41 4.98 17.21
C LEU A 471 2.37 6.16 16.95
N PHE A 472 3.16 6.57 17.95
CA PHE A 472 4.13 7.66 17.78
C PHE A 472 5.20 7.37 16.71
N PRO A 473 6.00 6.26 16.80
CA PRO A 473 6.99 5.97 15.77
C PRO A 473 6.36 5.74 14.39
N LEU A 474 5.18 5.11 14.32
CA LEU A 474 4.46 4.95 13.06
C LEU A 474 4.09 6.31 12.44
N THR A 475 3.57 7.22 13.26
CA THR A 475 3.26 8.60 12.84
C THR A 475 4.51 9.29 12.28
N GLN A 476 5.67 9.14 12.94
CA GLN A 476 6.94 9.72 12.46
C GLN A 476 7.39 9.14 11.11
N ILE A 477 7.24 7.83 10.91
CA ILE A 477 7.59 7.15 9.65
C ILE A 477 6.72 7.71 8.52
N CYS A 478 5.40 7.76 8.70
CA CYS A 478 4.49 8.29 7.69
C CYS A 478 4.74 9.78 7.41
N MET A 479 4.98 10.59 8.46
CA MET A 479 5.31 12.01 8.31
C MET A 479 6.58 12.23 7.49
N LYS A 480 7.64 11.47 7.78
CA LYS A 480 8.90 11.58 7.06
C LYS A 480 8.70 11.27 5.58
N TYR A 481 8.00 10.18 5.28
CA TYR A 481 7.71 9.79 3.91
C TYR A 481 6.93 10.88 3.15
N TYR A 482 5.81 11.36 3.71
CA TYR A 482 4.92 12.29 3.01
C TYR A 482 5.43 13.74 2.90
N LYS A 483 6.46 14.11 3.66
CA LYS A 483 7.19 15.36 3.46
C LYS A 483 8.03 15.35 2.18
N GLU A 484 8.53 14.17 1.79
CA GLU A 484 9.48 14.01 0.67
C GLU A 484 8.84 13.41 -0.58
N ASN A 485 7.69 12.73 -0.43
CA ASN A 485 7.06 11.94 -1.50
C ASN A 485 5.61 12.40 -1.76
N PRO A 486 5.08 12.19 -2.98
CA PRO A 486 3.67 12.38 -3.28
C PRO A 486 2.79 11.38 -2.49
N LEU A 487 1.47 11.56 -2.54
CA LEU A 487 0.54 10.57 -2.01
C LEU A 487 0.73 9.25 -2.79
N ASN A 488 0.92 8.15 -2.07
CA ASN A 488 1.07 6.82 -2.66
C ASN A 488 0.46 5.77 -1.73
N GLU A 489 -0.76 5.36 -2.06
CA GLU A 489 -1.55 4.41 -1.27
C GLU A 489 -0.95 2.98 -1.32
N LYS A 490 -0.15 2.68 -2.36
CA LYS A 490 0.56 1.40 -2.51
C LYS A 490 1.87 1.35 -1.73
N HIS A 491 2.27 2.44 -1.09
CA HIS A 491 3.49 2.47 -0.29
C HIS A 491 3.34 1.59 0.97
N VAL A 492 4.33 0.73 1.20
CA VAL A 492 4.37 -0.14 2.38
C VAL A 492 5.09 0.56 3.52
N PHE A 493 4.35 0.94 4.56
CA PHE A 493 4.96 1.48 5.79
C PHE A 493 5.44 0.33 6.68
N GLN A 494 6.71 0.35 7.05
CA GLN A 494 7.33 -0.68 7.89
C GLN A 494 7.58 -0.18 9.31
N LEU A 495 6.96 -0.81 10.30
CA LEU A 495 7.12 -0.49 11.72
C LEU A 495 7.70 -1.69 12.49
N PRO A 496 8.93 -1.57 13.03
CA PRO A 496 9.44 -2.56 13.95
C PRO A 496 8.59 -2.60 15.23
N ILE A 497 8.10 -3.78 15.60
CA ILE A 497 7.25 -4.00 16.78
C ILE A 497 7.77 -5.13 17.65
N ARG A 498 7.31 -5.16 18.92
CA ARG A 498 7.57 -6.30 19.80
C ARG A 498 6.66 -7.47 19.41
N PRO A 499 7.17 -8.72 19.25
CA PRO A 499 6.35 -9.88 18.91
C PRO A 499 5.19 -10.14 19.87
N ALA A 500 5.34 -9.75 21.15
CA ALA A 500 4.30 -9.84 22.17
C ALA A 500 2.96 -9.18 21.76
N LEU A 501 2.99 -8.17 20.88
CA LEU A 501 1.80 -7.46 20.40
C LEU A 501 0.98 -8.30 19.43
N VAL A 502 1.64 -9.15 18.63
CA VAL A 502 1.00 -9.96 17.57
C VAL A 502 0.90 -11.44 17.94
N THR A 503 1.34 -11.83 19.14
CA THR A 503 1.41 -13.23 19.56
C THR A 503 0.05 -13.93 19.51
N LYS A 504 -1.04 -13.23 19.86
CA LYS A 504 -2.40 -13.77 19.80
C LYS A 504 -2.79 -14.17 18.37
N PHE A 505 -2.42 -13.36 17.38
CA PHE A 505 -2.68 -13.67 15.97
C PHE A 505 -1.81 -14.84 15.51
N CYS A 506 -0.52 -14.83 15.85
CA CYS A 506 0.43 -15.88 15.46
C CYS A 506 0.12 -17.26 16.07
N GLN A 507 -0.58 -17.30 17.21
CA GLN A 507 -0.99 -18.54 17.89
C GLN A 507 -2.30 -19.13 17.35
N ASN A 508 -3.20 -18.27 16.87
CA ASN A 508 -4.52 -18.67 16.41
C ASN A 508 -4.57 -18.96 14.90
N ASP A 509 -3.68 -18.33 14.13
CA ASP A 509 -3.65 -18.46 12.67
C ASP A 509 -2.42 -19.22 12.16
N HIS A 510 -2.55 -19.73 10.94
CA HIS A 510 -1.43 -20.28 10.18
C HIS A 510 -0.75 -19.18 9.35
N PRO A 511 0.59 -19.18 9.28
CA PRO A 511 1.31 -18.21 8.48
C PRO A 511 0.95 -18.36 6.99
N GLU A 512 0.86 -17.23 6.29
CA GLU A 512 0.71 -17.19 4.83
C GLU A 512 1.98 -17.69 4.15
N ILE A 513 3.13 -17.33 4.72
CA ILE A 513 4.45 -17.80 4.31
C ILE A 513 5.22 -18.23 5.55
N TRP A 514 5.77 -19.42 5.55
CA TRP A 514 6.75 -19.86 6.55
C TRP A 514 7.99 -20.37 5.85
N LYS A 515 9.17 -19.96 6.32
CA LYS A 515 10.45 -20.23 5.68
C LYS A 515 11.52 -20.55 6.72
N VAL A 516 12.36 -21.52 6.41
CA VAL A 516 13.61 -21.80 7.11
C VAL A 516 14.78 -21.71 6.15
N GLU A 517 15.78 -20.93 6.54
CA GLU A 517 17.08 -20.83 5.89
C GLU A 517 18.10 -21.61 6.73
N ILE A 518 18.77 -22.56 6.11
CA ILE A 518 19.88 -23.33 6.67
C ILE A 518 21.16 -22.84 6.01
N SER A 519 22.10 -22.34 6.79
CA SER A 519 23.37 -21.83 6.29
C SER A 519 24.57 -22.52 6.92
N SER A 520 25.66 -22.60 6.16
CA SER A 520 26.98 -22.99 6.66
C SER A 520 28.09 -22.16 5.99
N GLY A 521 29.23 -22.06 6.65
CA GLY A 521 30.33 -21.19 6.23
C GLY A 521 30.15 -19.73 6.66
N HIS A 522 31.09 -18.87 6.23
CA HIS A 522 31.07 -17.44 6.53
C HIS A 522 31.56 -16.63 5.33
N GLY A 523 30.97 -15.43 5.15
CA GLY A 523 31.36 -14.48 4.10
C GLY A 523 31.16 -15.07 2.69
N PRO A 524 32.15 -14.98 1.78
CA PRO A 524 32.00 -15.44 0.40
C PRO A 524 31.90 -16.97 0.25
N LYS A 525 32.14 -17.73 1.32
CA LYS A 525 31.95 -19.19 1.38
C LYS A 525 30.64 -19.60 2.06
N GLU A 526 29.79 -18.64 2.39
CA GLU A 526 28.48 -18.94 2.95
C GLU A 526 27.60 -19.60 1.88
N VAL A 527 27.03 -20.75 2.23
CA VAL A 527 26.12 -21.51 1.39
C VAL A 527 24.80 -21.68 2.13
N LYS A 528 23.70 -21.62 1.37
CA LYS A 528 22.34 -21.56 1.93
C LYS A 528 21.42 -22.58 1.26
N THR A 529 20.62 -23.25 2.07
CA THR A 529 19.44 -24.00 1.64
C THR A 529 18.21 -23.34 2.26
N THR A 530 17.24 -22.97 1.43
CA THR A 530 15.97 -22.41 1.89
C THR A 530 14.86 -23.41 1.62
N TRP A 531 14.03 -23.66 2.62
CA TRP A 531 12.76 -24.36 2.47
C TRP A 531 11.63 -23.43 2.89
N GLN A 532 10.60 -23.31 2.07
CA GLN A 532 9.47 -22.42 2.27
C GLN A 532 8.16 -23.17 2.01
N VAL A 533 7.13 -22.81 2.77
CA VAL A 533 5.75 -23.17 2.53
C VAL A 533 4.91 -21.89 2.44
N SER A 534 4.01 -21.83 1.44
CA SER A 534 3.13 -20.69 1.22
C SER A 534 1.73 -21.11 0.82
N SER A 535 0.72 -20.31 1.14
CA SER A 535 -0.65 -20.50 0.66
C SER A 535 -0.84 -20.08 -0.80
N ASN A 536 -0.02 -19.16 -1.29
CA ASN A 536 -0.08 -18.68 -2.66
C ASN A 536 0.95 -19.40 -3.55
N SER A 537 0.67 -19.48 -4.85
CA SER A 537 1.62 -20.04 -5.82
C SER A 537 2.96 -19.29 -5.73
N PRO A 538 4.08 -20.02 -5.60
CA PRO A 538 5.40 -19.40 -5.49
C PRO A 538 5.84 -18.75 -6.81
N VAL A 539 5.22 -19.12 -7.93
CA VAL A 539 5.69 -18.81 -9.29
C VAL A 539 4.55 -18.31 -10.18
N ASP A 540 4.65 -17.04 -10.62
CA ASP A 540 3.63 -16.38 -11.46
C ASP A 540 3.62 -16.89 -12.91
N HIS A 541 4.68 -17.57 -13.38
CA HIS A 541 4.79 -18.10 -14.74
C HIS A 541 4.23 -19.51 -14.93
N MET A 542 3.59 -20.07 -13.91
CA MET A 542 3.02 -21.43 -13.92
C MET A 542 1.48 -21.45 -13.85
N THR A 543 0.84 -20.28 -13.82
CA THR A 543 -0.59 -20.12 -13.51
C THR A 543 -1.55 -20.27 -14.71
N SER A 544 -1.11 -20.82 -15.84
CA SER A 544 -2.00 -20.93 -17.02
C SER A 544 -3.06 -22.03 -16.92
N ASP A 545 -2.89 -23.05 -16.08
CA ASP A 545 -3.68 -24.28 -16.24
C ASP A 545 -4.66 -24.59 -15.09
N SER A 546 -4.76 -23.76 -14.05
CA SER A 546 -5.65 -24.06 -12.90
C SER A 546 -6.34 -22.88 -12.23
N THR A 547 -6.28 -21.68 -12.80
CA THR A 547 -6.84 -20.47 -12.16
C THR A 547 -8.38 -20.36 -12.29
N GLY A 548 -9.01 -21.25 -13.06
CA GLY A 548 -10.46 -21.20 -13.31
C GLY A 548 -11.39 -21.77 -12.23
N LEU A 549 -10.90 -22.19 -11.05
CA LEU A 549 -11.74 -22.94 -10.09
C LEU A 549 -11.53 -22.62 -8.60
N PHE A 550 -10.83 -21.54 -8.26
CA PHE A 550 -10.50 -21.27 -6.85
C PHE A 550 -10.85 -19.85 -6.42
N SER A 551 -12.15 -19.56 -6.46
CA SER A 551 -12.78 -18.51 -5.66
C SER A 551 -14.26 -18.83 -5.54
N ASP A 552 -14.64 -19.64 -4.56
CA ASP A 552 -16.02 -19.66 -4.06
C ASP A 552 -15.94 -19.52 -2.54
N SER A 553 -16.05 -18.29 -2.07
CA SER A 553 -16.42 -17.99 -0.69
C SER A 553 -17.86 -18.45 -0.49
N THR A 554 -18.07 -19.71 -0.10
CA THR A 554 -19.36 -20.10 0.49
C THR A 554 -19.29 -20.03 2.00
N VAL A 555 -20.17 -19.19 2.52
CA VAL A 555 -20.56 -19.05 3.91
C VAL A 555 -21.05 -20.42 4.42
N ASN A 556 -20.16 -21.23 4.99
CA ASN A 556 -20.49 -22.21 6.03
C ASN A 556 -19.23 -22.70 6.73
N GLY A 557 -19.25 -22.67 8.07
CA GLY A 557 -18.12 -22.97 8.96
C GLY A 557 -17.71 -24.44 9.00
N SER A 558 -17.20 -24.97 7.90
CA SER A 558 -16.29 -26.11 7.88
C SER A 558 -14.91 -25.63 7.45
N SER A 559 -13.90 -25.90 8.26
CA SER A 559 -12.47 -25.69 7.96
C SER A 559 -12.12 -26.28 6.60
N GLU A 560 -12.18 -25.49 5.52
CA GLU A 560 -11.51 -25.85 4.28
C GLU A 560 -10.02 -25.95 4.59
N GLU A 561 -9.45 -27.14 4.43
CA GLU A 561 -8.02 -27.34 4.61
C GLU A 561 -7.28 -26.49 3.58
N ARG A 562 -6.69 -25.39 4.04
CA ARG A 562 -5.85 -24.51 3.20
C ARG A 562 -4.82 -25.37 2.47
N GLN A 563 -4.79 -25.25 1.15
CA GLN A 563 -3.78 -25.87 0.33
C GLN A 563 -2.45 -25.10 0.47
N TYR A 564 -1.35 -25.84 0.52
CA TYR A 564 -0.02 -25.25 0.62
C TYR A 564 0.83 -25.65 -0.59
N PHE A 565 1.69 -24.72 -1.00
CA PHE A 565 2.79 -24.94 -1.91
C PHE A 565 4.08 -25.00 -1.11
N THR A 566 4.97 -25.93 -1.46
CA THR A 566 6.32 -25.97 -0.90
C THR A 566 7.32 -25.55 -1.97
N THR A 567 8.34 -24.81 -1.56
CA THR A 567 9.41 -24.35 -2.43
C THR A 567 10.73 -24.60 -1.73
N MET A 568 11.70 -25.16 -2.46
CA MET A 568 13.02 -25.43 -1.94
C MET A 568 14.07 -24.84 -2.86
N ALA A 569 14.87 -23.92 -2.32
CA ALA A 569 16.02 -23.34 -3.00
C ALA A 569 17.30 -23.94 -2.41
N ARG A 570 18.11 -24.56 -3.27
CA ARG A 570 19.41 -25.14 -2.93
C ARG A 570 20.49 -24.43 -3.72
N CYS A 571 21.70 -24.37 -3.18
CA CYS A 571 22.86 -23.88 -3.91
C CYS A 571 24.00 -24.90 -3.92
N SER A 572 24.96 -24.71 -4.81
CA SER A 572 26.22 -25.48 -4.89
C SER A 572 27.32 -24.59 -5.43
N GLN A 573 28.48 -24.56 -4.76
CA GLN A 573 29.62 -23.77 -5.18
C GLN A 573 30.58 -24.62 -5.99
N VAL A 574 31.01 -24.08 -7.13
CA VAL A 574 32.00 -24.67 -8.03
C VAL A 574 33.16 -23.70 -8.15
N HIS A 575 34.34 -24.09 -7.67
CA HIS A 575 35.56 -23.30 -7.84
C HIS A 575 36.23 -23.64 -9.16
N PHE A 576 36.84 -22.62 -9.79
CA PHE A 576 37.52 -22.77 -11.08
C PHE A 576 38.93 -23.33 -10.96
#